data_AF-G5QFR8-F1
#
_entry.id   AF-G5QFR8-F1
#
_cell.length_a   1.000
_cell.length_b   1.000
_cell.length_c   1.000
_cell.angle_alpha   90.00
_cell.angle_beta   90.00
_cell.angle_gamma   90.00
#
_symmetry.space_group_name_H-M   'P 1'
#
loop_
_entity.id
_entity.type
_entity.pdbx_description
1 polymer ?
#
loop_
_entity_poly.entity_id
_entity_poly.type
_entity_poly.pdbx_seq_one_letter_code
_entity_poly.pdbx_strand_id
1 'polypeptide(L)'
;DVIDDLADSGFIKIAERQIKRRRVYKSIITCTAVLKDKQLIAGEHIPIVPVFGEWGFVEDKEVYEGVVRLTKDGQRLRNMIMSFNADIVARTPKKKPFFWPEQIAGFEHMYDGNDDYPYYLLNRTDENSGDLPTQPLAYYENPEVPQANAYMLEAATSAVKEVATLGVDTEAVNGGQVAFDTVNQLNMRADLETYVFQDNLATAMRRDGEIYQSIVNDIYDVPRNVTITLEDGSEKDVQLMAEVVDLATGERQVLNDIRGRYECYTDVGPSFQSMKQQNRAEILELLGKTPQGTPEYQLLLLQYFTLLDGKGVEMMRDYANKQLIQMGVKKPETPEEQQWLVEAQQAKQGQQDPAMVQAQGVLLQGQAELAKAQNQTLSLQIDAAKVEAQNQLNAARIAEIFNNMDLSKQSEFREFLKTVASFQQDRSEDARANAELLLKGDEQTHKQRMDIANILQSQRQNQPSGSVAETPQ
;
A
#
# COMPACT_ATOMS: atom_id res chain seq x y z
N ASP A 1 -13.83 -55.07 -13.67
CA ASP A 1 -13.90 -54.53 -12.30
C ASP A 1 -14.68 -53.23 -12.31
N VAL A 2 -14.09 -52.03 -12.36
CA VAL A 2 -14.87 -50.75 -12.30
C VAL A 2 -15.83 -50.52 -13.48
N ILE A 3 -15.54 -51.12 -14.65
CA ILE A 3 -16.38 -50.99 -15.85
C ILE A 3 -17.70 -51.78 -15.71
N ASP A 4 -17.67 -52.87 -14.93
CA ASP A 4 -18.83 -53.73 -14.74
C ASP A 4 -19.83 -53.05 -13.78
N ASP A 5 -19.33 -52.40 -12.72
CA ASP A 5 -20.14 -51.65 -11.75
C ASP A 5 -20.81 -50.40 -12.37
N LEU A 6 -20.14 -49.74 -13.32
CA LEU A 6 -20.68 -48.58 -14.04
C LEU A 6 -21.71 -48.96 -15.10
N ALA A 7 -21.58 -50.16 -15.69
CA ALA A 7 -22.56 -50.70 -16.62
C ALA A 7 -23.86 -51.09 -15.88
N ASP A 8 -23.75 -51.68 -14.68
CA ASP A 8 -24.90 -52.05 -13.83
C ASP A 8 -25.67 -50.83 -13.31
N SER A 9 -25.02 -49.66 -13.22
CA SER A 9 -25.65 -48.38 -12.84
C SER A 9 -26.27 -47.61 -14.01
N GLY A 10 -26.34 -48.22 -15.20
CA GLY A 10 -27.07 -47.70 -16.36
C GLY A 10 -26.29 -46.76 -17.27
N PHE A 11 -24.98 -46.61 -17.06
CA PHE A 11 -24.13 -45.82 -17.96
C PHE A 11 -23.72 -46.64 -19.18
N ILE A 12 -23.96 -46.08 -20.37
CA ILE A 12 -23.65 -46.72 -21.65
C ILE A 12 -22.30 -46.20 -22.17
N LYS A 13 -21.40 -47.12 -22.51
CA LYS A 13 -20.08 -46.78 -23.08
C LYS A 13 -20.23 -46.22 -24.50
N ILE A 14 -19.93 -44.93 -24.69
CA ILE A 14 -20.11 -44.23 -25.98
C ILE A 14 -18.90 -44.41 -26.91
N ALA A 15 -17.67 -44.36 -26.38
CA ALA A 15 -16.45 -44.49 -27.19
C ALA A 15 -15.24 -44.91 -26.34
N GLU A 16 -14.24 -45.48 -26.99
CA GLU A 16 -12.92 -45.73 -26.41
C GLU A 16 -11.88 -44.77 -27.00
N ARG A 17 -11.08 -44.15 -26.14
CA ARG A 17 -9.90 -43.38 -26.54
C ARG A 17 -8.66 -44.04 -25.97
N GLN A 18 -7.68 -44.37 -26.82
CA GLN A 18 -6.39 -44.84 -26.34
C GLN A 18 -5.61 -43.67 -25.72
N ILE A 19 -5.24 -43.83 -24.46
CA ILE A 19 -4.42 -42.88 -23.70
C ILE A 19 -3.09 -43.56 -23.41
N LYS A 20 -1.98 -42.91 -23.78
CA LYS A 20 -0.64 -43.39 -23.47
C LYS A 20 -0.37 -43.17 -21.98
N ARG A 21 -0.27 -44.27 -21.23
CA ARG A 21 0.06 -44.28 -19.80
C ARG A 21 1.31 -45.12 -19.56
N ARG A 22 2.24 -44.63 -18.73
CA ARG A 22 3.42 -45.39 -18.33
C ARG A 22 3.17 -45.96 -16.94
N ARG A 23 3.60 -47.20 -16.70
CA ARG A 23 3.55 -47.81 -15.36
C ARG A 23 4.93 -48.29 -14.98
N VAL A 24 5.31 -47.99 -13.75
CA VAL A 24 6.52 -48.49 -13.13
C VAL A 24 6.22 -49.76 -12.34
N TYR A 25 7.17 -50.67 -12.32
CA TYR A 25 7.07 -51.92 -11.56
C TYR A 25 8.30 -52.03 -10.67
N LYS A 26 8.07 -52.35 -9.40
CA LYS A 26 9.12 -52.63 -8.43
C LYS A 26 9.41 -54.13 -8.44
N SER A 27 10.62 -54.51 -8.84
CA SER A 27 11.13 -55.86 -8.63
C SER A 27 12.12 -55.85 -7.47
N ILE A 28 11.97 -56.79 -6.54
CA ILE A 28 12.93 -56.99 -5.45
C ILE A 28 13.90 -58.06 -5.92
N ILE A 29 15.14 -57.64 -6.16
CA ILE A 29 16.16 -58.43 -6.83
C ILE A 29 17.38 -58.55 -5.90
N THR A 30 17.95 -59.75 -5.82
CA THR A 30 19.28 -59.99 -5.24
C THR A 30 20.27 -60.26 -6.38
N CYS A 31 21.58 -60.24 -6.08
CA CYS A 31 22.59 -60.49 -7.11
C CYS A 31 22.44 -61.87 -7.79
N THR A 32 21.92 -62.88 -7.08
CA THR A 32 21.76 -64.25 -7.61
C THR A 32 20.37 -64.56 -8.14
N ALA A 33 19.31 -63.96 -7.59
CA ALA A 33 17.92 -64.25 -8.00
C ALA A 33 16.95 -63.09 -7.80
N VAL A 34 15.88 -63.07 -8.58
CA VAL A 34 14.74 -62.16 -8.41
C VAL A 34 13.78 -62.77 -7.38
N LEU A 35 13.58 -62.08 -6.25
CA LEU A 35 12.71 -62.57 -5.16
C LEU A 35 11.24 -62.30 -5.46
N LYS A 36 10.94 -61.10 -5.94
CA LYS A 36 9.58 -60.67 -6.31
C LYS A 36 9.69 -59.88 -7.60
N ASP A 37 9.17 -60.45 -8.68
CA ASP A 37 9.19 -59.81 -9.99
C ASP A 37 7.92 -59.00 -10.24
N LYS A 38 8.08 -57.84 -10.88
CA LYS A 38 7.02 -56.96 -11.39
C LYS A 38 5.88 -56.67 -10.42
N GLN A 39 6.20 -56.27 -9.18
CA GLN A 39 5.17 -55.76 -8.29
C GLN A 39 4.74 -54.38 -8.77
N LEU A 40 3.44 -54.21 -9.04
CA LEU A 40 2.89 -52.91 -9.39
C LEU A 40 3.04 -51.97 -8.18
N ILE A 41 3.63 -50.80 -8.41
CA ILE A 41 3.70 -49.72 -7.43
C ILE A 41 2.70 -48.63 -7.83
N ALA A 42 2.16 -47.91 -6.86
CA ALA A 42 1.31 -46.76 -7.12
C ALA A 42 2.11 -45.67 -7.84
N GLY A 43 1.48 -45.00 -8.81
CA GLY A 43 2.11 -43.94 -9.60
C GLY A 43 2.77 -44.43 -10.89
N GLU A 44 3.06 -43.47 -11.75
CA GLU A 44 3.60 -43.67 -13.11
C GLU A 44 5.12 -43.46 -13.19
N HIS A 45 5.71 -42.89 -12.13
CA HIS A 45 7.10 -42.48 -12.03
C HIS A 45 7.83 -43.26 -10.92
N ILE A 46 9.17 -43.33 -11.01
CA ILE A 46 9.99 -43.94 -9.97
C ILE A 46 9.94 -43.05 -8.72
N PRO A 47 9.49 -43.56 -7.55
CA PRO A 47 9.24 -42.73 -6.37
C PRO A 47 10.51 -42.43 -5.55
N ILE A 48 11.69 -42.54 -6.17
CA ILE A 48 12.96 -42.24 -5.54
C ILE A 48 13.58 -41.12 -6.36
N VAL A 49 13.63 -39.93 -5.77
CA VAL A 49 14.26 -38.77 -6.39
C VAL A 49 15.68 -38.62 -5.83
N PRO A 50 16.72 -38.83 -6.64
CA PRO A 50 18.08 -38.49 -6.22
C PRO A 50 18.25 -36.96 -6.21
N VAL A 51 18.92 -36.46 -5.17
CA VAL A 51 19.40 -35.08 -5.11
C VAL A 51 20.89 -35.06 -5.40
N PHE A 52 21.33 -34.12 -6.22
CA PHE A 52 22.73 -33.98 -6.59
C PHE A 52 23.29 -32.63 -6.12
N GLY A 53 24.60 -32.61 -5.92
CA GLY A 53 25.35 -31.38 -5.66
C GLY A 53 25.69 -30.68 -6.96
N GLU A 54 26.97 -30.59 -7.30
CA GLU A 54 27.36 -30.29 -8.68
C GLU A 54 27.13 -31.54 -9.53
N TRP A 55 26.50 -31.38 -10.70
CA TRP A 55 26.12 -32.49 -11.57
C TRP A 55 26.35 -32.14 -13.03
N GLY A 56 26.89 -33.08 -13.79
CA GLY A 56 27.07 -32.97 -15.22
C GLY A 56 27.55 -34.26 -15.87
N PHE A 57 27.76 -34.20 -17.18
CA PHE A 57 28.32 -35.30 -17.94
C PHE A 57 29.72 -34.95 -18.43
N VAL A 58 30.66 -35.84 -18.16
CA VAL A 58 32.03 -35.78 -18.71
C VAL A 58 32.24 -37.08 -19.48
N GLU A 59 32.51 -37.00 -20.79
CA GLU A 59 32.74 -38.19 -21.64
C GLU A 59 31.59 -39.23 -21.54
N ASP A 60 30.32 -38.76 -21.59
CA ASP A 60 29.11 -39.57 -21.40
C ASP A 60 29.00 -40.28 -20.03
N LYS A 61 29.90 -40.00 -19.10
CA LYS A 61 29.83 -40.45 -17.72
C LYS A 61 29.19 -39.37 -16.86
N GLU A 62 28.13 -39.77 -16.16
CA GLU A 62 27.51 -38.93 -15.14
C GLU A 62 28.51 -38.73 -13.98
N VAL A 63 28.86 -37.47 -13.73
CA VAL A 63 29.73 -37.05 -12.64
C VAL A 63 28.93 -36.11 -11.74
N TYR A 64 28.88 -36.46 -10.46
CA TYR A 64 28.34 -35.61 -9.44
C TYR A 64 29.31 -35.51 -8.28
N GLU A 65 29.41 -34.33 -7.69
CA GLU A 65 30.31 -34.07 -6.57
C GLU A 65 29.75 -33.06 -5.57
N GLY A 66 30.33 -33.08 -4.37
CA GLY A 66 30.12 -32.05 -3.37
C GLY A 66 31.40 -31.24 -3.20
N VAL A 67 31.26 -30.04 -2.64
CA VAL A 67 32.35 -29.06 -2.42
C VAL A 67 33.62 -29.66 -1.79
N VAL A 68 33.47 -30.63 -0.88
CA VAL A 68 34.61 -31.23 -0.17
C VAL A 68 35.44 -32.23 -0.98
N ARG A 69 35.09 -32.52 -2.25
CA ARG A 69 35.78 -33.57 -3.00
C ARG A 69 37.26 -33.23 -3.21
N LEU A 70 37.55 -32.02 -3.67
CA LEU A 70 38.89 -31.55 -3.99
C LEU A 70 39.68 -31.12 -2.74
N THR A 71 38.99 -30.63 -1.70
CA THR A 71 39.63 -30.19 -0.44
C THR A 71 40.29 -31.32 0.34
N LYS A 72 39.91 -32.58 0.08
CA LYS A 72 40.52 -33.77 0.71
C LYS A 72 42.03 -33.88 0.49
N ASP A 73 42.54 -33.37 -0.63
CA ASP A 73 43.97 -33.50 -0.94
C ASP A 73 44.83 -32.63 0.00
N GLY A 74 44.53 -31.32 0.05
CA GLY A 74 45.20 -30.40 0.99
C GLY A 74 45.01 -30.80 2.46
N GLN A 75 43.85 -31.38 2.81
CA GLN A 75 43.61 -31.88 4.15
C GLN A 75 44.49 -33.08 4.52
N ARG A 76 44.75 -34.01 3.57
CA ARG A 76 45.69 -35.13 3.79
C ARG A 76 47.11 -34.62 3.98
N LEU A 77 47.53 -33.63 3.19
CA LEU A 77 48.84 -33.01 3.30
C LEU A 77 49.03 -32.34 4.67
N ARG A 78 48.01 -31.60 5.15
CA ARG A 78 48.01 -31.00 6.49
C ARG A 78 48.13 -32.05 7.60
N ASN A 79 47.38 -33.14 7.51
CA ASN A 79 47.44 -34.24 8.48
C ASN A 79 48.84 -34.89 8.51
N MET A 80 49.48 -35.05 7.34
CA MET A 80 50.83 -35.58 7.24
C MET A 80 51.85 -34.68 7.94
N ILE A 81 51.82 -33.37 7.69
CA ILE A 81 52.76 -32.42 8.29
C ILE A 81 52.58 -32.35 9.82
N MET A 82 51.34 -32.36 10.30
CA MET A 82 51.06 -32.42 11.74
C MET A 82 51.64 -33.69 12.38
N SER A 83 51.49 -34.84 11.72
CA SER A 83 52.05 -36.11 12.21
C SER A 83 53.58 -36.10 12.19
N PHE A 84 54.18 -35.54 11.15
CA PHE A 84 55.64 -35.43 11.03
C PHE A 84 56.24 -34.49 12.09
N ASN A 85 55.58 -33.36 12.36
CA ASN A 85 56.00 -32.44 13.41
C ASN A 85 55.88 -33.07 14.81
N ALA A 86 54.88 -33.94 15.02
CA ALA A 86 54.76 -34.68 16.27
C ALA A 86 55.97 -35.62 16.50
N ASP A 87 56.45 -36.31 15.45
CA ASP A 87 57.64 -37.16 15.54
C ASP A 87 58.91 -36.36 15.85
N ILE A 88 59.10 -35.20 15.20
CA ILE A 88 60.24 -34.29 15.50
C ILE A 88 60.24 -33.90 16.98
N VAL A 89 59.09 -33.50 17.52
CA VAL A 89 58.98 -33.02 18.90
C VAL A 89 59.17 -34.15 19.91
N ALA A 90 58.65 -35.34 19.61
CA ALA A 90 58.60 -36.46 20.53
C ALA A 90 59.87 -37.33 20.55
N ARG A 91 60.48 -37.60 19.39
CA ARG A 91 61.57 -38.60 19.26
C ARG A 91 62.97 -38.03 19.30
N THR A 92 63.12 -36.70 19.31
CA THR A 92 64.44 -36.08 19.36
C THR A 92 65.03 -36.02 20.78
N PRO A 93 66.32 -36.39 20.96
CA PRO A 93 67.08 -35.96 22.13
C PRO A 93 67.01 -34.43 22.26
N LYS A 94 66.87 -33.94 23.49
CA LYS A 94 66.93 -32.51 23.78
C LYS A 94 68.38 -32.04 23.79
N LYS A 95 68.59 -30.77 23.46
CA LYS A 95 69.88 -30.08 23.49
C LYS A 95 70.58 -30.32 24.83
N LYS A 96 71.61 -31.15 24.80
CA LYS A 96 72.54 -31.41 25.90
C LYS A 96 73.97 -31.20 25.39
N PRO A 97 74.89 -30.74 26.24
CA PRO A 97 76.30 -30.67 25.90
C PRO A 97 76.84 -32.10 25.66
N PHE A 98 77.74 -32.24 24.70
CA PHE A 98 78.48 -33.47 24.48
C PHE A 98 79.71 -33.50 25.39
N PHE A 99 79.90 -34.64 26.06
CA PHE A 99 81.06 -34.92 26.90
C PHE A 99 81.67 -36.25 26.49
N TRP A 100 83.00 -36.36 26.60
CA TRP A 100 83.65 -37.66 26.67
C TRP A 100 83.61 -38.18 28.13
N PRO A 101 83.45 -39.49 28.36
CA PRO A 101 83.37 -40.04 29.72
C PRO A 101 84.57 -39.65 30.61
N GLU A 102 85.77 -39.59 30.05
CA GLU A 102 87.01 -39.22 30.75
C GLU A 102 86.99 -37.76 31.28
N GLN A 103 86.24 -36.87 30.64
CA GLN A 103 86.14 -35.46 31.03
C GLN A 103 85.21 -35.21 32.22
N ILE A 104 84.20 -36.05 32.43
CA ILE A 104 83.17 -35.88 33.46
C ILE A 104 83.36 -36.80 34.67
N ALA A 105 84.24 -37.79 34.55
CA ALA A 105 84.51 -38.77 35.61
C ALA A 105 84.85 -38.09 36.94
N GLY A 106 84.06 -38.37 37.98
CA GLY A 106 84.21 -37.80 39.32
C GLY A 106 83.39 -36.53 39.59
N PHE A 107 82.82 -35.90 38.55
CA PHE A 107 81.98 -34.69 38.69
C PHE A 107 80.52 -34.91 38.25
N GLU A 108 80.10 -36.14 37.98
CA GLU A 108 78.74 -36.49 37.53
C GLU A 108 77.62 -36.00 38.46
N HIS A 109 77.87 -35.96 39.79
CA HIS A 109 76.89 -35.45 40.76
C HIS A 109 76.52 -33.98 40.48
N MET A 110 77.45 -33.18 39.97
CA MET A 110 77.15 -31.78 39.63
C MET A 110 76.19 -31.69 38.42
N TYR A 111 75.99 -32.78 37.66
CA TYR A 111 75.12 -32.83 36.48
C TYR A 111 73.82 -33.62 36.72
N ASP A 112 73.42 -33.83 37.98
CA ASP A 112 72.25 -34.62 38.37
C ASP A 112 70.89 -33.94 38.06
N GLY A 113 70.91 -32.65 37.71
CA GLY A 113 69.74 -31.87 37.31
C GLY A 113 69.24 -30.89 38.38
N ASN A 114 69.87 -30.83 39.55
CA ASN A 114 69.58 -29.83 40.59
C ASN A 114 70.47 -28.59 40.43
N ASP A 115 69.90 -27.40 40.66
CA ASP A 115 70.58 -26.10 40.50
C ASP A 115 71.27 -25.65 41.81
N ASP A 116 71.90 -26.58 42.52
CA ASP A 116 72.50 -26.33 43.83
C ASP A 116 73.94 -25.79 43.75
N TYR A 117 74.59 -25.89 42.58
CA TYR A 117 76.01 -25.55 42.39
C TYR A 117 76.20 -24.32 41.47
N PRO A 118 77.01 -23.32 41.86
CA PRO A 118 77.20 -22.09 41.08
C PRO A 118 78.17 -22.23 39.89
N TYR A 119 78.80 -23.40 39.72
CA TYR A 119 79.72 -23.70 38.63
C TYR A 119 79.75 -25.21 38.36
N TYR A 120 80.23 -25.60 37.18
CA TYR A 120 80.48 -27.00 36.82
C TYR A 120 81.98 -27.25 36.63
N LEU A 121 82.45 -28.42 37.06
CA LEU A 121 83.84 -28.84 36.95
C LEU A 121 84.01 -29.92 35.88
N LEU A 122 85.18 -29.93 35.25
CA LEU A 122 85.59 -30.91 34.25
C LEU A 122 87.04 -31.32 34.48
N ASN A 123 87.37 -32.56 34.15
CA ASN A 123 88.74 -33.04 34.17
C ASN A 123 89.54 -32.39 33.03
N ARG A 124 90.72 -31.90 33.39
CA ARG A 124 91.64 -31.24 32.47
C ARG A 124 92.65 -32.21 31.84
N THR A 125 93.01 -33.28 32.54
CA THR A 125 94.09 -34.20 32.15
C THR A 125 93.67 -35.65 32.31
N ASP A 126 94.13 -36.52 31.42
CA ASP A 126 93.94 -37.97 31.47
C ASP A 126 95.01 -38.65 32.37
N GLU A 127 94.79 -39.92 32.70
CA GLU A 127 95.73 -40.85 33.36
C GLU A 127 97.14 -40.79 32.73
N ASN A 128 97.23 -40.62 31.42
CA ASN A 128 98.50 -40.53 30.68
C ASN A 128 99.09 -39.10 30.59
N SER A 129 98.60 -38.15 31.38
CA SER A 129 98.98 -36.72 31.33
C SER A 129 98.75 -36.05 29.96
N GLY A 130 97.84 -36.61 29.15
CA GLY A 130 97.33 -35.95 27.95
C GLY A 130 96.34 -34.84 28.32
N ASP A 131 96.43 -33.69 27.66
CA ASP A 131 95.52 -32.56 27.89
C ASP A 131 94.18 -32.84 27.18
N LEU A 132 93.07 -32.81 27.93
CA LEU A 132 91.73 -32.92 27.36
C LEU A 132 91.21 -31.54 26.97
N PRO A 133 90.39 -31.43 25.90
CA PRO A 133 89.85 -30.15 25.47
C PRO A 133 89.00 -29.50 26.57
N THR A 134 89.28 -28.23 26.82
CA THR A 134 88.96 -27.51 28.07
C THR A 134 87.53 -26.96 28.15
N GLN A 135 86.74 -27.05 27.07
CA GLN A 135 85.39 -26.49 27.02
C GLN A 135 84.41 -27.34 26.20
N PRO A 136 83.25 -27.71 26.77
CA PRO A 136 82.18 -28.40 26.06
C PRO A 136 81.34 -27.37 25.27
N LEU A 137 81.78 -26.94 24.08
CA LEU A 137 80.94 -26.10 23.21
C LEU A 137 80.08 -26.90 22.24
N ALA A 138 80.31 -28.22 22.15
CA ALA A 138 79.49 -29.07 21.31
C ALA A 138 78.17 -29.34 22.04
N TYR A 139 77.06 -28.90 21.45
CA TYR A 139 75.71 -29.22 21.90
C TYR A 139 74.99 -30.01 20.82
N TYR A 140 74.10 -30.91 21.23
CA TYR A 140 73.16 -31.51 20.27
C TYR A 140 72.24 -30.40 19.74
N GLU A 141 72.26 -30.17 18.42
CA GLU A 141 71.33 -29.23 17.80
C GLU A 141 69.92 -29.81 17.84
N ASN A 142 68.98 -29.07 18.43
CA ASN A 142 67.59 -29.48 18.40
C ASN A 142 67.11 -29.46 16.95
N PRO A 143 66.39 -30.48 16.48
CA PRO A 143 65.71 -30.38 15.20
C PRO A 143 64.63 -29.31 15.34
N GLU A 144 64.81 -28.23 14.60
CA GLU A 144 63.76 -27.25 14.37
C GLU A 144 62.81 -27.81 13.31
N VAL A 145 61.55 -27.39 13.34
CA VAL A 145 60.62 -27.75 12.26
C VAL A 145 61.21 -27.17 10.97
N PRO A 146 61.52 -28.02 9.96
CA PRO A 146 62.13 -27.54 8.73
C PRO A 146 61.27 -26.46 8.07
N GLN A 147 61.91 -25.40 7.57
CA GLN A 147 61.19 -24.29 6.91
C GLN A 147 60.32 -24.80 5.74
N ALA A 148 60.79 -25.82 5.03
CA ALA A 148 60.01 -26.52 3.99
C ALA A 148 58.67 -27.08 4.50
N ASN A 149 58.60 -27.60 5.73
CA ASN A 149 57.34 -28.09 6.31
C ASN A 149 56.40 -26.93 6.67
N ALA A 150 56.95 -25.82 7.14
CA ALA A 150 56.17 -24.62 7.42
C ALA A 150 55.56 -24.04 6.14
N TYR A 151 56.36 -23.95 5.07
CA TYR A 151 55.91 -23.52 3.75
C TYR A 151 54.83 -24.46 3.18
N MET A 152 55.05 -25.78 3.24
CA MET A 152 54.07 -26.75 2.76
C MET A 152 52.79 -26.76 3.59
N LEU A 153 52.86 -26.45 4.89
CA LEU A 153 51.67 -26.30 5.73
C LEU A 153 50.86 -25.09 5.29
N GLU A 154 51.51 -23.96 5.03
CA GLU A 154 50.86 -22.76 4.52
C GLU A 154 50.22 -23.02 3.15
N ALA A 155 50.97 -23.61 2.21
CA ALA A 155 50.46 -23.99 0.89
C ALA A 155 49.29 -24.98 0.99
N ALA A 156 49.37 -25.98 1.87
CA ALA A 156 48.27 -26.92 2.11
C ALA A 156 47.03 -26.22 2.64
N THR A 157 47.19 -25.26 3.56
CA THR A 157 46.05 -24.48 4.06
C THR A 157 45.45 -23.56 3.02
N SER A 158 46.26 -22.96 2.14
CA SER A 158 45.79 -22.14 1.03
C SER A 158 45.02 -22.99 0.01
N ALA A 159 45.55 -24.14 -0.39
CA ALA A 159 44.87 -25.07 -1.28
C ALA A 159 43.52 -25.55 -0.73
N VAL A 160 43.42 -25.78 0.59
CA VAL A 160 42.12 -26.08 1.21
C VAL A 160 41.20 -24.87 1.17
N LYS A 161 41.68 -23.67 1.49
CA LYS A 161 40.85 -22.45 1.49
C LYS A 161 40.32 -22.11 0.10
N GLU A 162 41.16 -22.11 -0.92
CA GLU A 162 40.80 -21.78 -2.30
C GLU A 162 39.69 -22.68 -2.85
N VAL A 163 39.63 -23.94 -2.42
CA VAL A 163 38.63 -24.89 -2.93
C VAL A 163 37.48 -25.13 -1.94
N ALA A 164 37.69 -24.83 -0.66
CA ALA A 164 36.63 -24.87 0.36
C ALA A 164 35.76 -23.61 0.33
N THR A 165 36.32 -22.50 -0.11
CA THR A 165 35.53 -21.35 -0.51
C THR A 165 35.12 -21.57 -1.96
N LEU A 166 33.84 -21.85 -2.19
CA LEU A 166 33.29 -21.40 -3.46
C LEU A 166 33.45 -19.86 -3.44
N GLY A 167 34.15 -19.33 -4.44
CA GLY A 167 34.37 -17.94 -4.87
C GLY A 167 34.16 -16.68 -4.00
N VAL A 168 34.11 -16.73 -2.67
CA VAL A 168 34.03 -15.51 -1.85
C VAL A 168 35.41 -14.87 -1.62
N ASP A 169 35.79 -13.93 -2.48
CA ASP A 169 36.87 -12.97 -2.20
C ASP A 169 36.45 -12.02 -1.06
N THR A 170 36.64 -12.49 0.18
CA THR A 170 36.48 -11.66 1.40
C THR A 170 37.43 -10.45 1.46
N GLU A 171 38.43 -10.35 0.58
CA GLU A 171 39.36 -9.21 0.54
C GLU A 171 38.74 -7.91 -0.01
N ALA A 172 37.60 -7.97 -0.70
CA ALA A 172 36.87 -6.77 -1.13
C ALA A 172 36.14 -6.05 0.03
N VAL A 173 36.11 -6.64 1.24
CA VAL A 173 35.39 -6.11 2.42
C VAL A 173 36.22 -5.07 3.19
N ASN A 174 37.54 -5.03 3.00
CA ASN A 174 38.45 -4.22 3.84
C ASN A 174 38.79 -2.83 3.28
N GLY A 175 38.11 -2.36 2.24
CA GLY A 175 38.16 -0.95 1.83
C GLY A 175 37.10 -0.17 2.59
N GLY A 176 37.49 0.77 3.47
CA GLY A 176 36.63 1.47 4.45
C GLY A 176 35.47 2.35 3.93
N GLN A 177 34.83 2.00 2.81
CA GLN A 177 33.63 2.62 2.25
C GLN A 177 32.77 1.56 1.54
N VAL A 178 32.25 0.57 2.27
CA VAL A 178 31.32 -0.42 1.69
C VAL A 178 29.90 -0.04 2.13
N ALA A 179 29.14 0.55 1.21
CA ALA A 179 27.71 0.80 1.40
C ALA A 179 26.98 -0.52 1.66
N PHE A 180 25.85 -0.48 2.37
CA PHE A 180 24.99 -1.66 2.60
C PHE A 180 24.64 -2.40 1.30
N ASP A 181 24.52 -1.68 0.18
CA ASP A 181 24.29 -2.27 -1.16
C ASP A 181 25.44 -3.16 -1.65
N THR A 182 26.69 -2.78 -1.39
CA THR A 182 27.87 -3.57 -1.78
C THR A 182 28.02 -4.84 -0.93
N VAL A 183 27.62 -4.81 0.34
CA VAL A 183 27.53 -6.01 1.18
C VAL A 183 26.39 -6.92 0.72
N ASN A 184 25.24 -6.35 0.36
CA ASN A 184 24.11 -7.11 -0.16
C ASN A 184 24.43 -7.78 -1.51
N GLN A 185 25.15 -7.08 -2.41
CA GLN A 185 25.61 -7.65 -3.68
C GLN A 185 26.66 -8.75 -3.50
N LEU A 186 27.54 -8.65 -2.50
CA LEU A 186 28.47 -9.72 -2.12
C LEU A 186 27.72 -10.93 -1.55
N ASN A 187 26.72 -10.71 -0.70
CA ASN A 187 25.85 -11.78 -0.21
C ASN A 187 25.07 -12.45 -1.35
N MET A 188 24.55 -11.69 -2.32
CA MET A 188 23.88 -12.26 -3.50
C MET A 188 24.83 -13.09 -4.39
N ARG A 189 26.12 -12.73 -4.46
CA ARG A 189 27.12 -13.54 -5.18
C ARG A 189 27.53 -14.80 -4.41
N ALA A 190 27.66 -14.72 -3.09
CA ALA A 190 27.87 -15.89 -2.23
C ALA A 190 26.66 -16.86 -2.28
N ASP A 191 25.44 -16.33 -2.39
CA ASP A 191 24.23 -17.12 -2.61
C ASP A 191 24.20 -17.76 -4.00
N LEU A 192 24.67 -17.08 -5.06
CA LEU A 192 24.79 -17.64 -6.42
C LEU A 192 25.66 -18.91 -6.51
N GLU A 193 26.58 -19.08 -5.57
CA GLU A 193 27.49 -20.24 -5.55
C GLU A 193 26.87 -21.45 -4.85
N THR A 194 26.11 -21.21 -3.77
CA THR A 194 25.28 -22.25 -3.14
C THR A 194 23.98 -22.51 -3.92
N TYR A 195 23.63 -21.61 -4.85
CA TYR A 195 22.45 -21.68 -5.70
C TYR A 195 22.40 -22.97 -6.52
N VAL A 196 23.51 -23.48 -7.04
CA VAL A 196 23.50 -24.74 -7.82
C VAL A 196 22.97 -25.91 -6.98
N PHE A 197 23.32 -25.96 -5.70
CA PHE A 197 22.81 -26.97 -4.76
C PHE A 197 21.33 -26.74 -4.45
N GLN A 198 20.91 -25.48 -4.30
CA GLN A 198 19.52 -25.12 -4.03
C GLN A 198 18.61 -25.34 -5.25
N ASP A 199 19.08 -25.07 -6.45
CA ASP A 199 18.36 -25.25 -7.72
C ASP A 199 18.24 -26.74 -8.08
N ASN A 200 19.29 -27.52 -7.85
CA ASN A 200 19.20 -28.98 -7.99
C ASN A 200 18.25 -29.60 -6.96
N LEU A 201 18.21 -29.06 -5.75
CA LEU A 201 17.20 -29.44 -4.75
C LEU A 201 15.80 -29.01 -5.20
N ALA A 202 15.63 -27.79 -5.71
CA ALA A 202 14.37 -27.28 -6.27
C ALA A 202 13.84 -28.23 -7.35
N THR A 203 14.71 -28.58 -8.30
CA THR A 203 14.44 -29.48 -9.42
C THR A 203 14.02 -30.87 -8.92
N ALA A 204 14.71 -31.40 -7.91
CA ALA A 204 14.34 -32.65 -7.27
C ALA A 204 12.97 -32.57 -6.58
N MET A 205 12.68 -31.49 -5.85
CA MET A 205 11.38 -31.28 -5.20
C MET A 205 10.24 -31.13 -6.20
N ARG A 206 10.48 -30.53 -7.37
CA ARG A 206 9.48 -30.49 -8.47
C ARG A 206 9.09 -31.91 -8.87
N ARG A 207 10.10 -32.73 -9.12
CA ARG A 207 9.93 -34.13 -9.53
C ARG A 207 9.24 -34.95 -8.44
N ASP A 208 9.54 -34.69 -7.18
CA ASP A 208 8.87 -35.33 -6.04
C ASP A 208 7.38 -34.94 -5.99
N GLY A 209 7.04 -33.68 -6.24
CA GLY A 209 5.66 -33.22 -6.39
C GLY A 209 4.90 -33.93 -7.52
N GLU A 210 5.51 -34.08 -8.70
CA GLU A 210 4.93 -34.83 -9.83
C GLU A 210 4.71 -36.32 -9.50
N ILE A 211 5.66 -36.95 -8.78
CA ILE A 211 5.55 -38.32 -8.32
C ILE A 211 4.40 -38.44 -7.32
N TYR A 212 4.35 -37.56 -6.32
CA TYR A 212 3.33 -37.56 -5.29
C TYR A 212 1.94 -37.40 -5.89
N GLN A 213 1.75 -36.45 -6.81
CA GLN A 213 0.50 -36.28 -7.55
C GLN A 213 0.10 -37.57 -8.28
N SER A 214 1.04 -38.21 -8.96
CA SER A 214 0.76 -39.46 -9.66
C SER A 214 0.34 -40.59 -8.72
N ILE A 215 0.89 -40.65 -7.51
CA ILE A 215 0.55 -41.66 -6.49
C ILE A 215 -0.83 -41.35 -5.88
N VAL A 216 -1.09 -40.07 -5.58
CA VAL A 216 -2.37 -39.60 -5.04
C VAL A 216 -3.53 -40.01 -5.93
N ASN A 217 -3.38 -39.85 -7.25
CA ASN A 217 -4.40 -40.21 -8.23
C ASN A 217 -4.70 -41.72 -8.30
N ASP A 218 -3.75 -42.58 -7.94
CA ASP A 218 -3.93 -44.04 -7.96
C ASP A 218 -4.42 -44.59 -6.61
N ILE A 219 -4.16 -43.89 -5.49
CA ILE A 219 -4.49 -44.38 -4.14
C ILE A 219 -5.80 -43.77 -3.60
N TYR A 220 -6.04 -42.48 -3.82
CA TYR A 220 -7.19 -41.79 -3.26
C TYR A 220 -8.39 -41.85 -4.21
N ASP A 221 -9.27 -42.84 -4.00
CA ASP A 221 -10.49 -43.08 -4.78
C ASP A 221 -11.78 -42.69 -4.03
N VAL A 222 -11.67 -41.92 -2.94
CA VAL A 222 -12.80 -41.59 -2.05
C VAL A 222 -12.99 -40.07 -1.96
N PRO A 223 -14.22 -39.55 -2.12
CA PRO A 223 -14.53 -38.14 -1.92
C PRO A 223 -14.20 -37.73 -0.48
N ARG A 224 -13.36 -36.70 -0.33
CA ARG A 224 -12.97 -36.16 0.97
C ARG A 224 -12.89 -34.65 0.91
N ASN A 225 -13.16 -34.00 2.04
CA ASN A 225 -12.90 -32.58 2.20
C ASN A 225 -11.40 -32.39 2.35
N VAL A 226 -10.77 -31.69 1.41
CA VAL A 226 -9.35 -31.31 1.50
C VAL A 226 -9.30 -29.81 1.62
N THR A 227 -8.62 -29.35 2.66
CA THR A 227 -8.23 -27.96 2.82
C THR A 227 -7.15 -27.65 1.78
N ILE A 228 -7.49 -26.87 0.76
CA ILE A 228 -6.52 -26.32 -0.19
C ILE A 228 -6.11 -24.94 0.27
N THR A 229 -4.82 -24.63 0.16
CA THR A 229 -4.32 -23.27 0.37
C THR A 229 -4.37 -22.53 -0.96
N LEU A 230 -5.12 -21.45 -1.04
CA LEU A 230 -5.20 -20.61 -2.24
C LEU A 230 -3.95 -19.72 -2.36
N GLU A 231 -3.75 -19.11 -3.52
CA GLU A 231 -2.65 -18.15 -3.79
C GLU A 231 -2.64 -16.96 -2.79
N ASP A 232 -3.78 -16.65 -2.18
CA ASP A 232 -3.95 -15.62 -1.13
C ASP A 232 -3.49 -16.09 0.27
N GLY A 233 -3.07 -17.35 0.42
CA GLY A 233 -2.70 -17.96 1.71
C GLY A 233 -3.90 -18.31 2.61
N SER A 234 -5.12 -18.13 2.12
CA SER A 234 -6.35 -18.59 2.77
C SER A 234 -6.57 -20.08 2.56
N GLU A 235 -6.96 -20.77 3.64
CA GLU A 235 -7.28 -22.19 3.64
C GLU A 235 -8.77 -22.36 3.32
N LYS A 236 -9.09 -23.08 2.25
CA LYS A 236 -10.47 -23.39 1.86
C LYS A 236 -10.69 -24.89 1.87
N ASP A 237 -11.68 -25.33 2.63
CA ASP A 237 -12.16 -26.70 2.57
C ASP A 237 -12.95 -26.92 1.29
N VAL A 238 -12.36 -27.66 0.36
CA VAL A 238 -13.00 -28.05 -0.90
C VAL A 238 -13.26 -29.56 -0.86
N GLN A 239 -14.50 -29.95 -1.11
CA GLN A 239 -14.86 -31.36 -1.25
C GLN A 239 -14.39 -31.84 -2.63
N LEU A 240 -13.40 -32.74 -2.65
CA LEU A 240 -13.00 -33.42 -3.89
C LEU A 240 -14.09 -34.40 -4.31
N MET A 241 -14.30 -34.52 -5.63
CA MET A 241 -15.34 -35.36 -6.24
C MET A 241 -16.78 -35.04 -5.80
N ALA A 242 -17.09 -33.76 -5.56
CA ALA A 242 -18.47 -33.35 -5.31
C ALA A 242 -19.27 -33.35 -6.62
N GLU A 243 -20.26 -34.24 -6.74
CA GLU A 243 -21.29 -34.16 -7.78
C GLU A 243 -22.18 -32.94 -7.49
N VAL A 244 -22.05 -31.89 -8.29
CA VAL A 244 -22.99 -30.77 -8.26
C VAL A 244 -23.87 -30.88 -9.51
N VAL A 245 -25.17 -30.85 -9.29
CA VAL A 245 -26.14 -30.78 -10.40
C VAL A 245 -26.14 -29.35 -10.91
N ASP A 246 -25.71 -29.15 -12.16
CA ASP A 246 -25.84 -27.86 -12.81
C ASP A 246 -27.33 -27.58 -13.06
N LEU A 247 -27.86 -26.54 -12.41
CA LEU A 247 -29.28 -26.19 -12.41
C LEU A 247 -29.80 -25.76 -13.80
N ALA A 248 -28.90 -25.40 -14.72
CA ALA A 248 -29.23 -24.96 -16.08
C ALA A 248 -29.27 -26.11 -17.10
N THR A 249 -28.39 -27.11 -16.95
CA THR A 249 -28.23 -28.21 -17.93
C THR A 249 -28.81 -29.53 -17.42
N GLY A 250 -29.07 -29.67 -16.11
CA GLY A 250 -29.58 -30.89 -15.51
C GLY A 250 -28.57 -32.05 -15.50
N GLU A 251 -27.33 -31.80 -15.93
CA GLU A 251 -26.25 -32.77 -15.93
C GLU A 251 -25.55 -32.79 -14.57
N ARG A 252 -25.27 -34.00 -14.06
CA ARG A 252 -24.40 -34.17 -12.89
C ARG A 252 -22.97 -33.93 -13.34
N GLN A 253 -22.39 -32.79 -12.99
CA GLN A 253 -20.98 -32.52 -13.22
C GLN A 253 -20.22 -32.76 -11.91
N VAL A 254 -19.19 -33.61 -11.98
CA VAL A 254 -18.24 -33.77 -10.87
C VAL A 254 -17.31 -32.56 -10.89
N LEU A 255 -17.45 -31.69 -9.89
CA LEU A 255 -16.51 -30.60 -9.67
C LEU A 255 -15.24 -31.17 -9.02
N ASN A 256 -14.08 -30.78 -9.57
CA ASN A 256 -12.74 -31.23 -9.14
C ASN A 256 -12.53 -32.75 -9.29
N ASP A 257 -12.48 -33.22 -10.53
CA ASP A 257 -12.01 -34.56 -10.88
C ASP A 257 -10.50 -34.69 -10.63
N ILE A 258 -10.12 -35.64 -9.78
CA ILE A 258 -8.73 -35.99 -9.43
C ILE A 258 -7.88 -36.38 -10.66
N ARG A 259 -8.53 -36.64 -11.81
CA ARG A 259 -7.86 -36.93 -13.09
C ARG A 259 -7.32 -35.68 -13.80
N GLY A 260 -7.60 -34.48 -13.28
CA GLY A 260 -6.98 -33.25 -13.72
C GLY A 260 -5.47 -33.26 -13.44
N ARG A 261 -4.66 -33.02 -14.48
CA ARG A 261 -3.24 -32.70 -14.30
C ARG A 261 -3.17 -31.29 -13.70
N TYR A 262 -3.23 -31.19 -12.39
CA TYR A 262 -2.92 -29.96 -11.68
C TYR A 262 -1.42 -29.70 -11.82
N GLU A 263 -1.03 -28.60 -12.44
CA GLU A 263 0.38 -28.18 -12.51
C GLU A 263 0.81 -27.74 -11.11
N CYS A 264 1.58 -28.56 -10.42
CA CYS A 264 2.27 -28.13 -9.20
C CYS A 264 3.45 -27.24 -9.62
N TYR A 265 3.30 -25.92 -9.49
CA TYR A 265 4.45 -25.03 -9.51
C TYR A 265 5.19 -25.18 -8.18
N THR A 266 6.50 -25.30 -8.26
CA THR A 266 7.40 -25.35 -7.11
C THR A 266 8.24 -24.10 -7.19
N ASP A 267 7.90 -23.18 -6.30
CA ASP A 267 8.69 -21.98 -6.06
C ASP A 267 9.69 -22.25 -4.94
N VAL A 268 10.92 -21.79 -5.11
CA VAL A 268 11.96 -21.90 -4.09
C VAL A 268 12.16 -20.56 -3.42
N GLY A 269 11.33 -20.33 -2.40
CA GLY A 269 11.52 -19.25 -1.43
C GLY A 269 12.29 -19.71 -0.19
N PRO A 270 12.57 -18.79 0.76
CA PRO A 270 12.97 -19.15 2.12
C PRO A 270 12.07 -20.26 2.67
N SER A 271 12.62 -21.18 3.46
CA SER A 271 11.84 -22.27 4.05
C SER A 271 10.84 -21.70 5.07
N PHE A 272 9.66 -21.33 4.59
CA PHE A 272 8.53 -20.97 5.41
C PHE A 272 7.81 -22.26 5.79
N GLN A 273 7.52 -22.43 7.08
CA GLN A 273 6.77 -23.59 7.56
C GLN A 273 5.29 -23.53 7.14
N SER A 274 4.83 -22.38 6.63
CA SER A 274 3.46 -22.15 6.16
C SER A 274 3.42 -20.96 5.18
N MET A 275 2.45 -20.97 4.25
CA MET A 275 2.16 -19.82 3.38
C MET A 275 1.89 -18.54 4.19
N LYS A 276 1.29 -18.65 5.39
CA LYS A 276 1.10 -17.51 6.30
C LYS A 276 2.42 -16.85 6.70
N GLN A 277 3.48 -17.61 6.91
CA GLN A 277 4.81 -17.06 7.21
C GLN A 277 5.43 -16.38 6.00
N GLN A 278 5.26 -16.93 4.81
CA GLN A 278 5.72 -16.31 3.56
C GLN A 278 5.04 -14.95 3.34
N ASN A 279 3.71 -14.93 3.33
CA ASN A 279 2.93 -13.71 3.12
C ASN A 279 3.28 -12.65 4.17
N ARG A 280 3.57 -13.05 5.41
CA ARG A 280 4.03 -12.14 6.46
C ARG A 280 5.37 -11.48 6.13
N ALA A 281 6.33 -12.25 5.62
CA ALA A 281 7.65 -11.73 5.26
C ALA A 281 7.58 -10.78 4.07
N GLU A 282 6.82 -11.15 3.03
CA GLU A 282 6.60 -10.29 1.86
C GLU A 282 5.89 -8.98 2.24
N ILE A 283 4.88 -9.04 3.09
CA ILE A 283 4.19 -7.86 3.62
C ILE A 283 5.16 -6.98 4.42
N LEU A 284 6.03 -7.54 5.26
CA LEU A 284 7.03 -6.73 5.98
C LEU A 284 8.01 -6.02 5.03
N GLU A 285 8.40 -6.67 3.94
CA GLU A 285 9.26 -6.06 2.93
C GLU A 285 8.53 -4.90 2.22
N LEU A 286 7.26 -5.10 1.86
CA LEU A 286 6.42 -4.07 1.26
C LEU A 286 6.19 -2.89 2.22
N LEU A 287 5.95 -3.14 3.51
CA LEU A 287 5.82 -2.07 4.53
C LEU A 287 7.05 -1.16 4.58
N GLY A 288 8.25 -1.70 4.36
CA GLY A 288 9.48 -0.94 4.35
C GLY A 288 9.61 0.01 3.15
N LYS A 289 8.92 -0.30 2.03
CA LYS A 289 8.98 0.45 0.77
C LYS A 289 7.80 1.42 0.60
N THR A 290 6.69 1.20 1.31
CA THR A 290 5.50 2.06 1.23
C THR A 290 5.59 3.25 2.20
N PRO A 291 5.33 4.50 1.75
CA PRO A 291 5.34 5.67 2.63
C PRO A 291 4.27 5.61 3.73
N GLN A 292 4.65 5.98 4.96
CA GLN A 292 3.73 6.05 6.09
C GLN A 292 2.62 7.09 5.86
N GLY A 293 1.38 6.72 6.20
CA GLY A 293 0.20 7.59 6.09
C GLY A 293 -0.59 7.45 4.77
N THR A 294 -0.12 6.63 3.83
CA THR A 294 -0.90 6.28 2.64
C THR A 294 -1.99 5.24 2.97
N PRO A 295 -3.13 5.23 2.24
CA PRO A 295 -4.14 4.18 2.39
C PRO A 295 -3.59 2.77 2.13
N GLU A 296 -2.58 2.66 1.28
CA GLU A 296 -1.87 1.41 0.97
C GLU A 296 -1.07 0.89 2.16
N TYR A 297 -0.38 1.76 2.89
CA TYR A 297 0.31 1.40 4.15
C TYR A 297 -0.67 0.86 5.19
N GLN A 298 -1.85 1.48 5.30
CA GLN A 298 -2.90 1.04 6.22
C GLN A 298 -3.46 -0.33 5.82
N LEU A 299 -3.73 -0.55 4.54
CA LEU A 299 -4.25 -1.82 4.00
C LEU A 299 -3.26 -2.96 4.24
N LEU A 300 -1.98 -2.69 4.02
CA LEU A 300 -0.93 -3.69 4.12
C LEU A 300 -0.60 -4.05 5.58
N LEU A 301 -0.67 -3.07 6.50
CA LEU A 301 -0.68 -3.35 7.95
C LEU A 301 -1.88 -4.18 8.37
N LEU A 302 -3.05 -3.89 7.82
CA LEU A 302 -4.28 -4.61 8.16
C LEU A 302 -4.18 -6.07 7.71
N GLN A 303 -3.70 -6.30 6.50
CA GLN A 303 -3.41 -7.64 5.98
C GLN A 303 -2.38 -8.38 6.85
N TYR A 304 -1.32 -7.70 7.31
CA TYR A 304 -0.35 -8.28 8.26
C TYR A 304 -1.01 -8.81 9.53
N PHE A 305 -1.95 -8.05 10.11
CA PHE A 305 -2.67 -8.46 11.32
C PHE A 305 -3.61 -9.65 11.09
N THR A 306 -4.15 -9.82 9.88
CA THR A 306 -4.99 -11.00 9.57
C THR A 306 -4.21 -12.31 9.65
N LEU A 307 -2.90 -12.27 9.40
CA LEU A 307 -2.01 -13.43 9.33
C LEU A 307 -1.34 -13.78 10.67
N LEU A 308 -1.60 -13.01 11.73
CA LEU A 308 -1.06 -13.25 13.08
C LEU A 308 -1.96 -14.20 13.86
N ASP A 309 -1.45 -15.39 14.20
CA ASP A 309 -2.14 -16.36 15.04
C ASP A 309 -1.67 -16.26 16.50
N GLY A 310 -2.62 -16.10 17.42
CA GLY A 310 -2.36 -16.08 18.86
C GLY A 310 -3.54 -15.49 19.65
N LYS A 311 -3.79 -16.00 20.87
CA LYS A 311 -4.91 -15.54 21.71
C LYS A 311 -4.85 -14.04 22.05
N GLY A 312 -3.67 -13.42 22.04
CA GLY A 312 -3.49 -11.99 22.29
C GLY A 312 -3.70 -11.10 21.04
N VAL A 313 -3.66 -11.68 19.85
CA VAL A 313 -3.80 -10.96 18.56
C VAL A 313 -5.15 -11.19 17.89
N GLU A 314 -5.99 -12.06 18.44
CA GLU A 314 -7.35 -12.35 17.96
C GLU A 314 -8.21 -11.09 17.84
N MET A 315 -8.20 -10.21 18.85
CA MET A 315 -8.91 -8.93 18.80
C MET A 315 -8.42 -8.02 17.65
N MET A 316 -7.10 -8.02 17.38
CA MET A 316 -6.51 -7.21 16.31
C MET A 316 -6.83 -7.80 14.93
N ARG A 317 -6.89 -9.13 14.83
CA ARG A 317 -7.30 -9.87 13.63
C ARG A 317 -8.77 -9.60 13.30
N ASP A 318 -9.66 -9.68 14.29
CA ASP A 318 -11.09 -9.44 14.09
C ASP A 318 -11.37 -7.98 13.71
N TYR A 319 -10.65 -7.04 14.35
CA TYR A 319 -10.66 -5.63 13.95
C TYR A 319 -10.15 -5.44 12.52
N ALA A 320 -9.07 -6.12 12.14
CA ALA A 320 -8.49 -6.04 10.80
C ALA A 320 -9.45 -6.57 9.72
N ASN A 321 -10.03 -7.74 9.95
CA ASN A 321 -11.04 -8.33 9.07
C ASN A 321 -12.25 -7.40 8.92
N LYS A 322 -12.76 -6.85 10.04
CA LYS A 322 -13.89 -5.91 10.02
C LYS A 322 -13.60 -4.67 9.16
N GLN A 323 -12.41 -4.07 9.30
CA GLN A 323 -12.02 -2.92 8.51
C GLN A 323 -11.82 -3.25 7.01
N LEU A 324 -11.16 -4.38 6.69
CA LEU A 324 -10.97 -4.82 5.29
C LEU A 324 -12.28 -5.12 4.58
N ILE A 325 -13.23 -5.73 5.30
CA ILE A 325 -14.58 -6.03 4.81
C ILE A 325 -15.37 -4.72 4.62
N GLN A 326 -15.28 -3.78 5.56
CA GLN A 326 -15.94 -2.47 5.45
C GLN A 326 -15.42 -1.62 4.28
N MET A 327 -14.13 -1.75 3.96
CA MET A 327 -13.52 -1.10 2.79
C MET A 327 -13.84 -1.83 1.48
N GLY A 328 -14.42 -3.03 1.53
CA GLY A 328 -14.79 -3.84 0.37
C GLY A 328 -13.60 -4.52 -0.34
N VAL A 329 -12.41 -4.49 0.28
CA VAL A 329 -11.19 -5.11 -0.26
C VAL A 329 -11.23 -6.63 -0.05
N LYS A 330 -11.69 -7.08 1.12
CA LYS A 330 -11.88 -8.50 1.45
C LYS A 330 -13.36 -8.87 1.37
N LYS A 331 -13.68 -9.96 0.67
CA LYS A 331 -15.04 -10.54 0.64
C LYS A 331 -15.26 -11.37 1.92
N PRO A 332 -16.45 -11.32 2.54
CA PRO A 332 -16.73 -12.12 3.73
C PRO A 332 -16.77 -13.61 3.37
N GLU A 333 -16.05 -14.43 4.13
CA GLU A 333 -15.90 -15.87 3.86
C GLU A 333 -16.73 -16.71 4.84
N THR A 334 -16.91 -16.23 6.09
CA THR A 334 -17.67 -16.94 7.12
C THR A 334 -19.08 -16.38 7.34
N PRO A 335 -20.02 -17.19 7.86
CA PRO A 335 -21.37 -16.73 8.22
C PRO A 335 -21.39 -15.60 9.25
N GLU A 336 -20.38 -15.54 10.14
CA GLU A 336 -20.25 -14.49 11.17
C GLU A 336 -19.77 -13.17 10.56
N GLU A 337 -18.83 -13.22 9.60
CA GLU A 337 -18.37 -12.05 8.85
C GLU A 337 -19.46 -11.44 7.95
N GLN A 338 -20.38 -12.26 7.45
CA GLN A 338 -21.55 -11.79 6.70
C GLN A 338 -22.48 -10.95 7.59
N GLN A 339 -22.63 -11.31 8.87
CA GLN A 339 -23.41 -10.51 9.83
C GLN A 339 -22.72 -9.16 10.11
N TRP A 340 -21.38 -9.13 10.21
CA TRP A 340 -20.65 -7.87 10.34
C TRP A 340 -20.81 -6.94 9.14
N LEU A 341 -20.90 -7.49 7.92
CA LEU A 341 -21.11 -6.70 6.72
C LEU A 341 -22.51 -6.10 6.70
N VAL A 342 -23.53 -6.87 7.08
CA VAL A 342 -24.92 -6.41 7.20
C VAL A 342 -25.06 -5.34 8.29
N GLU A 343 -24.46 -5.55 9.46
CA GLU A 343 -24.47 -4.58 10.57
C GLU A 343 -23.69 -3.30 10.20
N ALA A 344 -22.55 -3.43 9.52
CA ALA A 344 -21.77 -2.29 9.06
C ALA A 344 -22.46 -1.53 7.91
N GLN A 345 -23.14 -2.21 6.98
CA GLN A 345 -23.95 -1.56 5.95
C GLN A 345 -25.15 -0.81 6.56
N GLN A 346 -25.81 -1.38 7.57
CA GLN A 346 -26.89 -0.70 8.29
C GLN A 346 -26.38 0.51 9.08
N ALA A 347 -25.23 0.41 9.73
CA ALA A 347 -24.61 1.54 10.43
C ALA A 347 -24.14 2.66 9.48
N LYS A 348 -23.59 2.29 8.30
CA LYS A 348 -23.12 3.24 7.28
C LYS A 348 -24.27 3.92 6.51
N GLN A 349 -25.44 3.28 6.41
CA GLN A 349 -26.65 3.92 5.92
C GLN A 349 -27.30 4.86 6.95
N GLY A 350 -27.02 4.68 8.25
CA GLY A 350 -27.50 5.54 9.33
C GLY A 350 -26.64 6.78 9.63
N GLN A 351 -25.39 6.80 9.17
CA GLN A 351 -24.47 7.94 9.34
C GLN A 351 -24.05 8.48 7.97
N GLN A 352 -24.76 9.51 7.51
CA GLN A 352 -24.32 10.37 6.41
C GLN A 352 -22.93 10.96 6.77
N ASP A 353 -21.89 10.59 6.01
CA ASP A 353 -20.47 10.87 6.26
C ASP A 353 -20.19 12.33 6.68
N PRO A 354 -19.93 12.62 7.97
CA PRO A 354 -19.54 13.95 8.44
C PRO A 354 -18.18 14.40 7.88
N ALA A 355 -17.33 13.43 7.51
CA ALA A 355 -16.01 13.67 6.93
C ALA A 355 -16.07 14.22 5.51
N MET A 356 -17.04 13.78 4.69
CA MET A 356 -17.30 14.37 3.37
C MET A 356 -17.81 15.81 3.50
N VAL A 357 -18.61 16.12 4.53
CA VAL A 357 -19.09 17.48 4.81
C VAL A 357 -17.96 18.40 5.28
N GLN A 358 -17.00 17.90 6.07
CA GLN A 358 -15.81 18.67 6.45
C GLN A 358 -14.87 18.92 5.26
N ALA A 359 -14.67 17.92 4.38
CA ALA A 359 -13.91 18.10 3.13
C ALA A 359 -14.62 19.05 2.16
N GLN A 360 -15.95 19.02 2.11
CA GLN A 360 -16.73 20.06 1.41
C GLN A 360 -16.59 21.42 2.09
N GLY A 361 -16.43 21.48 3.41
CA GLY A 361 -16.21 22.70 4.17
C GLY A 361 -14.97 23.49 3.75
N VAL A 362 -13.84 22.83 3.50
CA VAL A 362 -12.63 23.50 2.96
C VAL A 362 -12.80 23.95 1.50
N LEU A 363 -13.50 23.17 0.68
CA LEU A 363 -13.90 23.60 -0.68
C LEU A 363 -14.87 24.80 -0.66
N LEU A 364 -15.80 24.82 0.29
CA LEU A 364 -16.74 25.92 0.52
C LEU A 364 -16.05 27.16 1.04
N GLN A 365 -14.95 27.04 1.81
CA GLN A 365 -14.13 28.20 2.18
C GLN A 365 -13.50 28.86 0.93
N GLY A 366 -12.95 28.07 0.00
CA GLY A 366 -12.46 28.58 -1.28
C GLY A 366 -13.56 29.18 -2.17
N GLN A 367 -14.76 28.57 -2.19
CA GLN A 367 -15.91 29.11 -2.93
C GLN A 367 -16.51 30.36 -2.26
N ALA A 368 -16.48 30.46 -0.93
CA ALA A 368 -16.95 31.64 -0.20
C ALA A 368 -16.10 32.87 -0.50
N GLU A 369 -14.81 32.70 -0.75
CA GLU A 369 -13.91 33.79 -1.15
C GLU A 369 -14.20 34.27 -2.59
N LEU A 370 -14.45 33.33 -3.51
CA LEU A 370 -14.95 33.64 -4.86
C LEU A 370 -16.31 34.34 -4.84
N ALA A 371 -17.24 33.88 -4.01
CA ALA A 371 -18.57 34.50 -3.87
C ALA A 371 -18.48 35.91 -3.24
N LYS A 372 -17.58 36.13 -2.28
CA LYS A 372 -17.30 37.47 -1.74
C LYS A 372 -16.73 38.41 -2.80
N ALA A 373 -15.79 37.94 -3.61
CA ALA A 373 -15.24 38.72 -4.71
C ALA A 373 -16.31 39.07 -5.75
N GLN A 374 -17.17 38.12 -6.13
CA GLN A 374 -18.30 38.36 -7.04
C GLN A 374 -19.30 39.37 -6.46
N ASN A 375 -19.69 39.23 -5.20
CA ASN A 375 -20.60 40.17 -4.54
C ASN A 375 -20.01 41.58 -4.44
N GLN A 376 -18.69 41.71 -4.19
CA GLN A 376 -18.01 43.01 -4.22
C GLN A 376 -18.01 43.63 -5.62
N THR A 377 -17.73 42.84 -6.67
CA THR A 377 -17.80 43.35 -8.05
C THR A 377 -19.21 43.76 -8.46
N LEU A 378 -20.23 43.00 -8.03
CA LEU A 378 -21.63 43.31 -8.29
C LEU A 378 -22.05 44.60 -7.56
N SER A 379 -21.66 44.76 -6.29
CA SER A 379 -21.95 45.98 -5.54
C SER A 379 -21.27 47.20 -6.16
N LEU A 380 -20.01 47.06 -6.62
CA LEU A 380 -19.29 48.13 -7.32
C LEU A 380 -19.97 48.52 -8.65
N GLN A 381 -20.49 47.53 -9.41
CA GLN A 381 -21.24 47.79 -10.64
C GLN A 381 -22.58 48.49 -10.36
N ILE A 382 -23.29 48.09 -9.30
CA ILE A 382 -24.54 48.74 -8.88
C ILE A 382 -24.28 50.19 -8.47
N ASP A 383 -23.22 50.44 -7.70
CA ASP A 383 -22.86 51.80 -7.28
C ASP A 383 -22.42 52.66 -8.47
N ALA A 384 -21.65 52.12 -9.41
CA ALA A 384 -21.28 52.81 -10.64
C ALA A 384 -22.52 53.16 -11.50
N ALA A 385 -23.44 52.22 -11.68
CA ALA A 385 -24.70 52.44 -12.40
C ALA A 385 -25.59 53.48 -11.71
N LYS A 386 -25.62 53.49 -10.37
CA LYS A 386 -26.37 54.49 -9.59
C LYS A 386 -25.80 55.90 -9.76
N VAL A 387 -24.47 56.04 -9.80
CA VAL A 387 -23.80 57.32 -10.05
C VAL A 387 -24.07 57.80 -11.48
N GLU A 388 -24.04 56.90 -12.47
CA GLU A 388 -24.32 57.25 -13.87
C GLU A 388 -25.78 57.71 -14.05
N ALA A 389 -26.74 57.00 -13.43
CA ALA A 389 -28.15 57.38 -13.44
C ALA A 389 -28.39 58.74 -12.76
N GLN A 390 -27.67 59.03 -11.67
CA GLN A 390 -27.74 60.35 -11.01
C GLN A 390 -27.19 61.47 -11.89
N ASN A 391 -26.10 61.22 -12.63
CA ASN A 391 -25.55 62.20 -13.58
C ASN A 391 -26.54 62.51 -14.71
N GLN A 392 -27.24 61.51 -15.24
CA GLN A 392 -28.28 61.73 -16.25
C GLN A 392 -29.47 62.53 -15.70
N LEU A 393 -29.93 62.24 -14.47
CA LEU A 393 -30.97 63.02 -13.80
C LEU A 393 -30.57 64.48 -13.57
N ASN A 394 -29.32 64.72 -13.16
CA ASN A 394 -28.80 66.07 -12.97
C ASN A 394 -28.71 66.84 -14.29
N ALA A 395 -28.27 66.19 -15.37
CA ALA A 395 -28.25 66.80 -16.70
C ALA A 395 -29.67 67.18 -17.18
N ALA A 396 -30.66 66.32 -16.96
CA ALA A 396 -32.06 66.60 -17.30
C ALA A 396 -32.63 67.79 -16.50
N ARG A 397 -32.36 67.86 -15.19
CA ARG A 397 -32.78 69.01 -14.36
C ARG A 397 -32.16 70.33 -14.79
N ILE A 398 -30.89 70.32 -15.21
CA ILE A 398 -30.21 71.53 -15.70
C ILE A 398 -30.89 72.04 -16.99
N ALA A 399 -31.29 71.15 -17.90
CA ALA A 399 -31.99 71.52 -19.14
C ALA A 399 -33.42 72.05 -18.88
N GLU A 400 -34.12 71.50 -17.88
CA GLU A 400 -35.46 71.96 -17.47
C GLU A 400 -35.43 73.37 -16.86
N ILE A 401 -34.43 73.66 -16.02
CA ILE A 401 -34.26 74.99 -15.41
C ILE A 401 -34.02 76.08 -16.47
N PHE A 402 -33.24 75.80 -17.51
CA PHE A 402 -32.99 76.76 -18.58
C PHE A 402 -34.27 77.13 -19.35
N ASN A 403 -35.10 76.15 -19.71
CA ASN A 403 -36.35 76.41 -20.44
C ASN A 403 -37.39 77.18 -19.60
N ASN A 404 -37.45 76.92 -18.30
CA ASN A 404 -38.43 77.58 -17.42
C ASN A 404 -38.11 79.07 -17.15
N MET A 405 -36.85 79.50 -17.29
CA MET A 405 -36.48 80.92 -17.07
C MET A 405 -36.85 81.84 -18.24
N ASP A 406 -36.89 81.35 -19.48
CA ASP A 406 -37.23 82.18 -20.64
C ASP A 406 -38.75 82.32 -20.85
N LEU A 407 -39.53 81.29 -20.50
CA LEU A 407 -41.00 81.31 -20.60
C LEU A 407 -41.66 82.25 -19.58
N SER A 408 -41.10 82.38 -18.37
CA SER A 408 -41.67 83.21 -17.29
C SER A 408 -41.60 84.71 -17.59
N LYS A 409 -40.53 85.19 -18.22
CA LYS A 409 -40.39 86.60 -18.61
C LYS A 409 -41.40 87.01 -19.69
N GLN A 410 -41.79 86.08 -20.55
CA GLN A 410 -42.73 86.35 -21.65
C GLN A 410 -44.21 86.27 -21.22
N SER A 411 -44.52 85.63 -20.09
CA SER A 411 -45.87 85.65 -19.50
C SER A 411 -46.18 86.96 -18.77
N GLU A 412 -45.23 87.51 -18.01
CA GLU A 412 -45.46 88.74 -17.23
C GLU A 412 -45.81 89.96 -18.12
N PHE A 413 -45.20 90.05 -19.31
CA PHE A 413 -45.48 91.14 -20.25
C PHE A 413 -46.91 91.10 -20.82
N ARG A 414 -47.47 89.90 -20.99
CA ARG A 414 -48.85 89.71 -21.49
C ARG A 414 -49.88 90.06 -20.42
N GLU A 415 -49.56 89.79 -19.16
CA GLU A 415 -50.44 90.09 -18.03
C GLU A 415 -50.57 91.60 -17.82
N PHE A 416 -49.47 92.35 -17.96
CA PHE A 416 -49.51 93.82 -17.89
C PHE A 416 -50.43 94.44 -18.96
N LEU A 417 -50.35 93.98 -20.21
CA LEU A 417 -51.20 94.49 -21.29
C LEU A 417 -52.69 94.22 -21.05
N LYS A 418 -53.02 93.07 -20.44
CA LYS A 418 -54.41 92.70 -20.13
C LYS A 418 -55.02 93.63 -19.07
N THR A 419 -54.25 93.99 -18.05
CA THR A 419 -54.69 94.89 -16.97
C THR A 419 -54.97 96.31 -17.46
N VAL A 420 -54.17 96.81 -18.42
CA VAL A 420 -54.42 98.13 -19.02
C VAL A 420 -55.72 98.15 -19.83
N ALA A 421 -56.03 97.05 -20.53
CA ALA A 421 -57.26 96.94 -21.31
C ALA A 421 -58.52 96.87 -20.43
N SER A 422 -58.48 96.11 -19.32
CA SER A 422 -59.63 96.01 -18.40
C SER A 422 -59.94 97.35 -17.73
N PHE A 423 -58.92 98.12 -17.35
CA PHE A 423 -59.12 99.43 -16.71
C PHE A 423 -59.85 100.45 -17.62
N GLN A 424 -59.68 100.37 -18.94
CA GLN A 424 -60.41 101.23 -19.87
C GLN A 424 -61.89 100.83 -19.99
N GLN A 425 -62.20 99.54 -19.88
CA GLN A 425 -63.59 99.06 -19.92
C GLN A 425 -64.36 99.50 -18.68
N ASP A 426 -63.78 99.40 -17.49
CA ASP A 426 -64.43 99.79 -16.23
C ASP A 426 -64.83 101.27 -16.23
N ARG A 427 -63.97 102.15 -16.77
CA ARG A 427 -64.27 103.59 -16.91
C ARG A 427 -65.46 103.87 -17.83
N SER A 428 -65.67 103.05 -18.85
CA SER A 428 -66.79 103.20 -19.77
C SER A 428 -68.11 102.70 -19.16
N GLU A 429 -68.05 101.66 -18.34
CA GLU A 429 -69.22 101.10 -17.65
C GLU A 429 -69.75 102.08 -16.59
N ASP A 430 -68.85 102.69 -15.82
CA ASP A 430 -69.22 103.65 -14.76
C ASP A 430 -69.91 104.91 -15.32
N ALA A 431 -69.50 105.37 -16.51
CA ALA A 431 -70.19 106.46 -17.20
C ALA A 431 -71.61 106.09 -17.63
N ARG A 432 -71.85 104.83 -18.02
CA ARG A 432 -73.19 104.33 -18.40
C ARG A 432 -74.09 104.14 -17.18
N ALA A 433 -73.56 103.60 -16.09
CA ALA A 433 -74.33 103.36 -14.87
C ALA A 433 -74.91 104.66 -14.28
N ASN A 434 -74.14 105.76 -14.33
CA ASN A 434 -74.60 107.07 -13.86
C ASN A 434 -75.80 107.60 -14.68
N ALA A 435 -75.84 107.35 -15.99
CA ALA A 435 -76.96 107.74 -16.83
C ALA A 435 -78.22 106.91 -16.56
N GLU A 436 -78.06 105.60 -16.29
CA GLU A 436 -79.17 104.71 -15.99
C GLU A 436 -79.84 105.01 -14.64
N LEU A 437 -79.05 105.35 -13.62
CA LEU A 437 -79.57 105.71 -12.30
C LEU A 437 -80.41 107.00 -12.32
N LEU A 438 -80.02 107.97 -13.14
CA LEU A 438 -80.77 109.22 -13.29
C LEU A 438 -82.15 108.97 -13.92
N LEU A 439 -82.22 108.10 -14.94
CA LEU A 439 -83.50 107.73 -15.58
C LEU A 439 -84.44 107.00 -14.61
N LYS A 440 -83.92 106.06 -13.81
CA LYS A 440 -84.73 105.33 -12.80
C LYS A 440 -85.28 106.25 -11.71
N GLY A 441 -84.57 107.33 -11.37
CA GLY A 441 -85.05 108.35 -10.42
C GLY A 441 -86.32 109.05 -10.91
N ASP A 442 -86.36 109.41 -12.20
CA ASP A 442 -87.53 110.08 -12.78
C ASP A 442 -88.75 109.15 -12.87
N GLU A 443 -88.54 107.87 -13.22
CA GLU A 443 -89.62 106.86 -13.25
C GLU A 443 -90.26 106.63 -11.88
N GLN A 444 -89.44 106.57 -10.81
CA GLN A 444 -89.96 106.37 -9.45
C GLN A 444 -90.81 107.55 -8.98
N THR A 445 -90.40 108.78 -9.26
CA THR A 445 -91.20 109.96 -8.87
C THR A 445 -92.51 110.05 -9.62
N HIS A 446 -92.57 109.61 -10.88
CA HIS A 446 -93.82 109.50 -11.63
C HIS A 446 -94.74 108.43 -11.02
N LYS A 447 -94.22 107.24 -10.73
CA LYS A 447 -94.99 106.13 -10.14
C LYS A 447 -95.62 106.52 -8.80
N GLN A 448 -94.86 107.18 -7.93
CA GLN A 448 -95.34 107.61 -6.61
C GLN A 448 -96.50 108.62 -6.70
N ARG A 449 -96.45 109.55 -7.67
CA ARG A 449 -97.57 110.49 -7.89
C ARG A 449 -98.83 109.79 -8.41
N MET A 450 -98.66 108.77 -9.25
CA MET A 450 -99.77 108.00 -9.80
C MET A 450 -100.46 107.16 -8.72
N ASP A 451 -99.70 106.50 -7.84
CA ASP A 451 -100.22 105.70 -6.74
C ASP A 451 -101.03 106.56 -5.75
N ILE A 452 -100.52 107.75 -5.39
CA ILE A 452 -101.23 108.69 -4.49
C ILE A 452 -102.54 109.18 -5.12
N ALA A 453 -102.54 109.46 -6.44
CA ALA A 453 -103.73 109.91 -7.14
C ALA A 453 -104.82 108.83 -7.19
N ASN A 454 -104.45 107.56 -7.40
CA ASN A 454 -105.37 106.43 -7.41
C ASN A 454 -106.02 106.20 -6.04
N ILE A 455 -105.25 106.29 -4.96
CA ILE A 455 -105.76 106.13 -3.59
C ILE A 455 -106.78 107.23 -3.26
N LEU A 456 -106.50 108.49 -3.61
CA LEU A 456 -107.41 109.63 -3.38
C LEU A 456 -108.72 109.57 -4.20
N GLN A 457 -108.75 108.84 -5.30
CA GLN A 457 -109.97 108.58 -6.06
C GLN A 457 -110.81 107.49 -5.39
N SER A 458 -110.19 106.39 -4.97
CA SER A 458 -110.88 105.27 -4.29
C SER A 458 -111.55 105.70 -2.98
N GLN A 459 -110.92 106.58 -2.20
CA GLN A 459 -111.44 107.02 -0.90
C GLN A 459 -112.69 107.93 -1.00
N ARG A 460 -112.89 108.61 -2.14
CA ARG A 460 -114.06 109.49 -2.36
C ARG A 460 -115.32 108.76 -2.79
N GLN A 461 -115.22 107.50 -3.21
CA GLN A 461 -116.37 106.72 -3.68
C GLN A 461 -117.13 106.02 -2.54
N ASN A 462 -116.62 106.04 -1.30
CA ASN A 462 -117.18 105.34 -0.16
C ASN A 462 -117.91 106.33 0.79
N GLN A 463 -119.26 106.37 0.71
CA GLN A 463 -120.27 106.91 1.66
C GLN A 463 -120.85 108.34 1.48
N PRO A 464 -122.13 108.61 1.90
CA PRO A 464 -123.24 107.70 2.28
C PRO A 464 -124.59 108.00 1.57
N SER A 465 -125.44 106.98 1.38
CA SER A 465 -126.89 107.13 1.18
C SER A 465 -127.62 105.89 1.71
N GLY A 466 -128.38 106.06 2.80
CA GLY A 466 -129.52 105.26 3.27
C GLY A 466 -129.52 103.73 3.13
N SER A 467 -129.31 103.06 4.27
CA SER A 467 -129.90 101.77 4.67
C SER A 467 -129.53 100.48 3.91
N VAL A 468 -129.08 99.50 4.70
CA VAL A 468 -128.94 98.04 4.49
C VAL A 468 -127.56 97.55 3.99
N ALA A 469 -126.88 96.87 4.92
CA ALA A 469 -125.66 96.05 4.82
C ALA A 469 -124.30 96.77 4.67
N GLU A 470 -123.38 96.44 5.57
CA GLU A 470 -121.97 96.83 5.60
C GLU A 470 -121.19 96.22 4.43
N THR A 471 -120.33 97.00 3.76
CA THR A 471 -119.27 96.48 2.89
C THR A 471 -117.95 97.23 3.14
N PRO A 472 -116.83 96.52 3.41
CA PRO A 472 -115.56 97.13 3.78
C PRO A 472 -114.61 97.30 2.58
N GLN A 473 -113.93 98.44 2.54
CA GLN A 473 -112.62 98.62 1.90
C GLN A 473 -111.89 99.82 2.52
#